data_AF-A0A353MGJ9-F1
#
_entry.id   AF-A0A353MGJ9-F1
#
_cell.length_a   1.000
_cell.length_b   1.000
_cell.length_c   1.000
_cell.angle_alpha   90.00
_cell.angle_beta   90.00
_cell.angle_gamma   90.00
#
_symmetry.space_group_name_H-M   'P 1'
#
loop_
_entity.id
_entity.type
_entity.pdbx_description
1 polymer ?
#
loop_
_entity_poly.entity_id
_entity_poly.type
_entity_poly.pdbx_seq_one_letter_code
_entity_poly.pdbx_strand_id
1 'polypeptide(L)'
;MAPGRFHVFNQRVKKALTENPKIPESTWGANPGLLSSYLTTSEKYDAVYHAASYGSVLDIAQRELLQKQLINYLDEIAADMEAEAVRNPEMLLSSGFDLAKERRGNTRKKAALAAAEANAAEHDGGTS
;
A
#
# COMPACT_ATOMS: atom_id res chain seq x y z
N MET A 1 -3.43 3.90 11.12
CA MET A 1 -3.98 2.68 10.48
C MET A 1 -4.23 1.63 11.54
N ALA A 2 -5.37 0.95 11.54
CA ALA A 2 -5.65 -0.10 12.54
C ALA A 2 -4.69 -1.31 12.36
N PRO A 3 -4.23 -1.99 13.44
CA PRO A 3 -3.22 -3.05 13.36
C PRO A 3 -3.55 -4.16 12.37
N GLY A 4 -4.78 -4.67 12.37
CA GLY A 4 -5.18 -5.74 11.45
C GLY A 4 -5.18 -5.31 9.98
N ARG A 5 -5.52 -4.05 9.67
CA ARG A 5 -5.43 -3.54 8.30
C ARG A 5 -3.97 -3.42 7.87
N PHE A 6 -3.11 -2.95 8.77
CA PHE A 6 -1.68 -2.80 8.49
C PHE A 6 -1.02 -4.15 8.26
N HIS A 7 -1.33 -5.16 9.08
CA HIS A 7 -0.84 -6.53 8.90
C HIS A 7 -1.17 -7.09 7.51
N VAL A 8 -2.43 -7.02 7.09
CA VAL A 8 -2.86 -7.51 5.77
C VAL A 8 -2.15 -6.75 4.65
N PHE A 9 -2.00 -5.42 4.78
CA PHE A 9 -1.28 -4.62 3.81
C PHE A 9 0.20 -5.01 3.72
N ASN A 10 0.89 -5.10 4.87
CA ASN A 10 2.28 -5.50 4.96
C ASN A 10 2.53 -6.89 4.34
N GLN A 11 1.66 -7.87 4.58
CA GLN A 11 1.77 -9.19 3.97
C GLN A 11 1.63 -9.15 2.44
N ARG A 12 0.73 -8.31 1.92
CA ARG A 12 0.58 -8.12 0.46
C ARG A 12 1.82 -7.46 -0.15
N VAL A 13 2.39 -6.45 0.50
CA VAL A 13 3.61 -5.80 0.03
C VAL A 13 4.80 -6.76 0.11
N LYS A 14 4.97 -7.49 1.22
CA LYS A 14 6.00 -8.52 1.36
C LYS A 14 5.94 -9.50 0.18
N LYS A 15 4.77 -10.06 -0.09
CA LYS A 15 4.54 -10.97 -1.20
C LYS A 15 4.90 -10.34 -2.55
N ALA A 16 4.45 -9.11 -2.80
CA ALA A 16 4.72 -8.41 -4.04
C ALA A 16 6.22 -8.13 -4.26
N LEU A 17 6.98 -7.85 -3.19
CA LEU A 17 8.42 -7.62 -3.28
C LEU A 17 9.22 -8.91 -3.45
N THR A 18 8.76 -10.04 -2.91
CA THR A 18 9.49 -11.33 -3.01
C THR A 18 9.12 -12.16 -4.23
N GLU A 19 7.88 -12.06 -4.72
CA GLU A 19 7.38 -12.92 -5.82
C GLU A 19 7.30 -12.21 -7.17
N ASN A 20 7.64 -10.92 -7.26
CA ASN A 20 7.58 -10.19 -8.52
C ASN A 20 8.92 -10.24 -9.26
N PRO A 21 9.06 -11.06 -10.33
CA PRO A 21 10.30 -11.18 -11.08
C PRO A 21 10.64 -9.92 -11.89
N LYS A 22 9.76 -8.91 -11.88
CA LYS A 22 9.89 -7.68 -12.68
C LYS A 22 10.52 -6.52 -11.93
N ILE A 23 10.90 -6.71 -10.66
CA ILE A 23 11.67 -5.73 -9.90
C ILE A 23 13.15 -6.11 -10.05
N PRO A 24 13.95 -5.39 -10.85
CA PRO A 24 15.36 -5.69 -11.00
C PRO A 24 16.12 -5.50 -9.69
N GLU A 25 17.19 -6.28 -9.48
CA GLU A 25 18.06 -6.06 -8.30
C GLU A 25 18.68 -4.65 -8.28
N SER A 26 18.85 -4.02 -9.46
CA SER A 26 19.35 -2.66 -9.59
C SER A 26 18.46 -1.61 -8.92
N THR A 27 17.17 -1.89 -8.71
CA THR A 27 16.25 -1.01 -7.98
C THR A 27 16.79 -0.67 -6.58
N TRP A 28 17.48 -1.60 -5.93
CA TRP A 28 18.01 -1.46 -4.57
C TRP A 28 19.43 -0.87 -4.54
N GLY A 29 19.97 -0.42 -5.68
CA GLY A 29 21.38 -0.01 -5.78
C GLY A 29 21.78 1.14 -4.85
N ALA A 30 20.84 2.01 -4.46
CA ALA A 30 21.07 3.09 -3.50
C ALA A 30 21.07 2.59 -2.04
N ASN A 31 20.35 1.51 -1.74
CA ASN A 31 20.23 0.93 -0.42
C ASN A 31 20.12 -0.62 -0.49
N PRO A 32 21.24 -1.34 -0.69
CA PRO A 32 21.22 -2.78 -0.92
C PRO A 32 20.72 -3.59 0.29
N GLY A 33 20.70 -2.99 1.48
CA GLY A 33 20.21 -3.63 2.71
C GLY A 33 18.72 -3.39 2.98
N LEU A 34 18.06 -2.48 2.26
CA LEU A 34 16.70 -2.03 2.56
C LEU A 34 15.69 -3.17 2.49
N LEU A 35 15.69 -3.90 1.38
CA LEU A 35 14.75 -5.01 1.18
C LEU A 35 14.93 -6.09 2.26
N SER A 36 16.17 -6.49 2.55
CA SER A 36 16.46 -7.47 3.60
C SER A 36 16.02 -7.00 5.00
N SER A 37 16.27 -5.72 5.33
CA SER A 37 15.88 -5.10 6.60
C SER A 37 14.35 -5.05 6.75
N TYR A 38 13.65 -4.70 5.67
CA TYR A 38 12.20 -4.72 5.60
C TYR A 38 11.66 -6.14 5.82
N LEU A 39 12.16 -7.14 5.06
CA LEU A 39 11.68 -8.52 5.14
C LEU A 39 11.87 -9.10 6.55
N THR A 40 13.04 -8.88 7.14
CA THR A 40 13.37 -9.34 8.50
C THR A 40 12.43 -8.70 9.53
N THR A 41 12.21 -7.38 9.42
CA THR A 41 11.31 -6.66 10.34
C THR A 41 9.85 -7.07 10.14
N SER A 42 9.46 -7.38 8.90
CA SER A 42 8.11 -7.83 8.53
C SER A 42 7.78 -9.18 9.17
N GLU A 43 8.75 -10.10 9.23
CA GLU A 43 8.61 -11.40 9.92
C GLU A 43 8.49 -11.24 11.43
N LYS A 44 9.30 -10.35 12.02
CA LYS A 44 9.18 -10.03 13.45
C LYS A 44 7.82 -9.43 13.77
N TYR A 45 7.33 -8.52 12.93
CA TYR A 45 6.01 -7.91 13.10
C TYR A 45 4.89 -8.95 13.02
N ASP A 46 4.97 -9.91 12.10
CA ASP A 46 3.99 -10.99 11.95
C ASP A 46 3.86 -11.83 13.24
N ALA A 47 5.01 -12.27 13.78
CA ALA A 47 5.04 -13.02 15.03
C ALA A 47 4.44 -12.22 16.21
N VAL A 48 4.84 -10.95 16.35
CA VAL A 48 4.37 -10.09 17.45
C VAL A 48 2.90 -9.70 17.27
N TYR A 49 2.41 -9.54 16.04
CA TYR A 49 0.99 -9.27 15.76
C TYR A 49 0.09 -10.37 16.30
N HIS A 50 0.48 -11.64 16.09
CA HIS A 50 -0.24 -12.79 16.63
C HIS A 50 -0.10 -12.89 18.17
N ALA A 51 1.09 -12.66 18.72
CA ALA A 51 1.30 -12.66 20.17
C ALA A 51 0.49 -11.57 20.89
N ALA A 52 0.43 -10.36 20.32
CA ALA A 52 -0.33 -9.24 20.88
C ALA A 52 -1.85 -9.45 20.89
N SER A 53 -2.36 -10.44 20.14
CA SER A 53 -3.78 -10.81 20.16
C SER A 53 -4.22 -11.41 21.51
N TYR A 54 -3.27 -11.86 22.33
CA TYR A 54 -3.51 -12.37 23.68
C TYR A 54 -3.49 -11.26 24.77
N GLY A 55 -3.31 -9.98 24.39
CA GLY A 55 -3.50 -8.84 25.28
C GLY A 55 -2.28 -8.42 26.12
N SER A 56 -1.09 -8.94 25.84
CA SER A 56 0.16 -8.53 26.49
C SER A 56 0.55 -7.08 26.12
N VAL A 57 0.71 -6.22 27.13
CA VAL A 57 1.06 -4.81 26.95
C VAL A 57 2.43 -4.64 26.28
N LEU A 58 3.38 -5.53 26.60
CA LEU A 58 4.72 -5.51 25.99
C LEU A 58 4.65 -5.86 24.50
N ASP A 59 3.86 -6.88 24.13
CA ASP A 59 3.70 -7.28 22.73
C ASP A 59 2.95 -6.21 21.93
N ILE A 60 1.98 -5.53 22.53
CA ILE A 60 1.28 -4.39 21.91
C ILE A 60 2.26 -3.25 21.62
N ALA A 61 3.09 -2.87 22.61
CA ALA A 61 4.08 -1.80 22.44
C ALA A 61 5.13 -2.17 21.38
N GLN A 62 5.61 -3.42 21.39
CA GLN A 62 6.56 -3.92 20.40
C GLN A 62 5.94 -3.95 19.00
N ARG A 63 4.67 -4.37 18.85
CA ARG A 63 3.95 -4.31 17.57
C ARG A 63 3.89 -2.89 17.02
N GLU A 64 3.58 -1.91 17.86
CA GLU A 64 3.51 -0.51 17.45
C GLU A 64 4.87 0.05 17.03
N LEU A 65 5.95 -0.32 17.73
CA LEU A 65 7.31 0.06 17.34
C LEU A 65 7.69 -0.53 15.99
N LEU A 66 7.49 -1.83 15.81
CA LEU A 66 7.78 -2.54 14.56
C LEU A 66 6.93 -1.99 13.40
N GLN A 67 5.66 -1.65 13.64
CA GLN A 67 4.80 -1.03 12.65
C GLN A 67 5.35 0.33 12.17
N LYS A 68 5.84 1.19 13.09
CA LYS A 68 6.46 2.46 12.71
C LYS A 68 7.72 2.24 11.89
N GLN A 69 8.56 1.29 12.29
CA GLN A 69 9.76 0.95 11.54
C GLN A 69 9.45 0.44 10.13
N LEU A 70 8.43 -0.41 9.99
CA LEU A 70 7.97 -0.89 8.69
C LEU A 70 7.43 0.24 7.81
N ILE A 71 6.71 1.22 8.37
CA ILE A 71 6.25 2.38 7.61
C ILE A 71 7.44 3.15 7.02
N ASN A 72 8.48 3.41 7.83
CA ASN A 72 9.67 4.10 7.33
C ASN A 72 10.34 3.32 6.18
N TYR A 73 10.48 2.00 6.31
CA TYR A 73 11.01 1.18 5.22
C TYR A 73 10.14 1.19 3.97
N LEU A 74 8.81 1.20 4.13
CA LEU A 74 7.90 1.27 2.99
C LEU A 74 8.00 2.61 2.25
N ASP A 75 8.19 3.71 2.98
CA ASP A 75 8.41 5.03 2.38
C ASP A 75 9.75 5.07 1.61
N GLU A 76 10.82 4.50 2.17
CA GLU A 76 12.11 4.38 1.48
C GLU A 76 12.02 3.48 0.24
N ILE A 77 11.34 2.34 0.34
CA ILE A 77 11.13 1.42 -0.79
C ILE A 77 10.33 2.12 -1.90
N ALA A 78 9.30 2.89 -1.54
CA ALA A 78 8.52 3.65 -2.50
C ALA A 78 9.41 4.68 -3.23
N ALA A 79 10.26 5.40 -2.50
CA ALA A 79 11.19 6.36 -3.09
C ALA A 79 12.20 5.69 -4.05
N ASP A 80 12.76 4.54 -3.69
CA ASP A 80 13.67 3.78 -4.57
C ASP A 80 12.95 3.29 -5.83
N MET A 81 11.72 2.77 -5.68
CA MET A 81 10.90 2.35 -6.82
C MET A 81 10.50 3.51 -7.73
N GLU A 82 10.21 4.68 -7.18
CA GLU A 82 9.93 5.91 -7.94
C GLU A 82 11.17 6.40 -8.71
N ALA A 83 12.33 6.44 -8.04
CA ALA A 83 13.59 6.83 -8.68
C ALA A 83 13.96 5.88 -9.83
N GLU A 84 13.73 4.59 -9.63
CA GLU A 84 13.96 3.57 -10.65
C GLU A 84 12.95 3.68 -11.80
N ALA A 85 11.67 3.96 -11.52
CA ALA A 85 10.65 4.19 -12.53
C ALA A 85 10.94 5.40 -13.42
N VAL A 86 11.59 6.45 -12.89
CA VAL A 86 12.06 7.60 -13.68
C VAL A 86 13.19 7.18 -14.63
N ARG A 87 14.08 6.28 -14.19
CA ARG A 87 15.22 5.79 -15.01
C ARG A 87 14.80 4.75 -16.04
N ASN A 88 13.87 3.88 -15.66
CA ASN A 88 13.41 2.71 -16.42
C ASN A 88 11.87 2.67 -16.48
N PRO A 89 11.23 3.56 -17.26
CA PRO A 89 9.77 3.68 -17.31
C PRO A 89 9.04 2.42 -17.81
N GLU A 90 9.73 1.56 -18.57
CA GLU A 90 9.26 0.23 -19.02
C GLU A 90 8.93 -0.73 -17.84
N MET A 91 9.55 -0.51 -16.67
CA MET A 91 9.31 -1.29 -15.46
C MET A 91 7.90 -1.08 -14.90
N LEU A 92 7.38 0.15 -14.96
CA LEU A 92 6.00 0.45 -14.55
C LEU A 92 4.98 -0.21 -15.47
N LEU A 93 5.25 -0.19 -16.79
CA LEU A 93 4.39 -0.80 -17.81
C LEU A 93 4.34 -2.33 -17.69
N SER A 94 5.49 -2.94 -17.41
CA SER A 94 5.58 -4.40 -17.28
C SER A 94 5.09 -4.91 -15.93
N SER A 95 5.25 -4.17 -14.83
CA SER A 95 4.83 -4.57 -13.47
C SER A 95 3.32 -4.69 -13.27
N GLY A 96 2.51 -4.24 -14.24
CA GLY A 96 1.05 -4.23 -14.16
C GLY A 96 0.48 -3.03 -13.39
N PHE A 97 1.32 -2.05 -13.05
CA PHE A 97 0.92 -0.78 -12.47
C PHE A 97 0.41 0.16 -13.58
N ASP A 98 -0.79 -0.13 -14.08
CA ASP A 98 -1.42 0.64 -15.14
C ASP A 98 -1.95 1.98 -14.59
N LEU A 99 -1.11 3.03 -14.64
CA LEU A 99 -1.46 4.42 -14.32
C LEU A 99 -2.72 4.91 -15.05
N ALA A 100 -3.10 4.29 -16.19
CA ALA A 100 -4.31 4.65 -16.91
C ALA A 100 -5.60 4.16 -16.23
N LYS A 101 -5.54 3.15 -15.34
CA LYS A 101 -6.72 2.62 -14.65
C LYS A 101 -7.15 3.48 -13.45
N GLU A 102 -6.23 4.08 -12.70
CA GLU A 102 -6.62 4.94 -11.57
C GLU A 102 -7.34 6.23 -12.02
N ARG A 103 -6.92 6.81 -13.15
CA ARG A 103 -7.57 8.02 -13.67
C ARG A 103 -9.02 7.76 -14.13
N ARG A 104 -9.35 6.54 -14.57
CA ARG A 104 -10.73 6.16 -14.93
C ARG A 104 -11.62 5.89 -13.72
N GLY A 105 -11.05 5.42 -12.60
CA GLY A 105 -11.80 5.15 -11.37
C GLY A 105 -12.41 6.40 -10.74
N ASN A 106 -11.65 7.50 -10.75
CA ASN A 106 -12.12 8.76 -10.16
C ASN A 106 -13.17 9.47 -11.04
N THR A 107 -13.06 9.32 -12.36
CA THR A 107 -14.02 9.90 -13.30
C THR A 107 -15.38 9.18 -13.23
N ARG A 108 -15.38 7.85 -13.10
CA ARG A 108 -16.62 7.07 -12.97
C ARG A 108 -17.33 7.30 -11.63
N LYS A 109 -16.59 7.51 -10.52
CA LYS A 109 -17.18 7.90 -9.23
C LYS A 109 -17.78 9.31 -9.26
N LYS A 110 -17.10 10.28 -9.88
CA LYS A 110 -17.68 11.63 -10.07
C LYS A 110 -18.92 11.62 -10.96
N ALA A 111 -18.92 10.83 -12.04
CA ALA A 111 -20.10 10.70 -12.90
C ALA A 111 -21.29 10.01 -12.20
N ALA A 112 -21.02 9.00 -11.36
CA ALA A 112 -22.06 8.34 -10.57
C ALA A 112 -22.65 9.26 -9.49
N LEU A 113 -21.82 10.11 -8.86
CA LEU A 113 -22.29 11.09 -7.88
C LEU A 113 -23.15 12.19 -8.55
N ALA A 114 -22.69 12.71 -9.68
CA ALA A 114 -23.42 13.74 -10.44
C ALA A 114 -24.77 13.21 -10.99
N ALA A 115 -24.83 11.94 -11.41
CA ALA A 115 -26.08 11.32 -11.85
C ALA A 115 -27.06 11.08 -10.67
N ALA A 116 -26.54 10.77 -9.48
CA ALA A 116 -27.35 10.62 -8.27
C ALA A 116 -27.91 11.97 -7.79
N GLU A 117 -27.13 13.05 -7.89
CA GLU A 117 -27.58 14.42 -7.56
C GLU A 117 -28.61 14.95 -8.56
N ALA A 118 -28.48 14.64 -9.86
CA ALA A 118 -29.46 15.02 -10.88
C ALA A 118 -30.81 14.32 -10.67
N ASN A 119 -30.82 13.03 -10.33
CA ASN A 119 -32.05 12.28 -10.04
C ASN A 119 -32.72 12.71 -8.72
N ALA A 120 -31.97 13.27 -7.76
CA ALA A 120 -32.53 13.79 -6.52
C ALA A 120 -33.21 15.16 -6.70
N ALA A 121 -32.79 15.94 -7.70
CA ALA A 121 -33.34 17.28 -7.98
C ALA A 121 -34.68 17.25 -8.75
N GLU A 122 -35.03 16.15 -9.43
CA GLU A 122 -36.29 16.04 -10.18
C GLU A 122 -37.51 15.68 -9.32
N HIS A 123 -37.34 15.39 -8.03
CA HIS A 123 -38.42 14.87 -7.17
C HIS A 123 -38.96 15.85 -6.10
N ASP A 124 -38.59 17.14 -6.15
CA ASP A 124 -39.05 18.17 -5.20
C ASP A 124 -39.86 19.32 -5.84
N GLY A 125 -40.31 19.16 -7.08
CA GLY A 125 -41.02 20.20 -7.83
C GLY A 125 -42.42 19.79 -8.28
N GLY A 126 -43.37 19.60 -7.36
CA GLY A 126 -44.76 19.40 -7.79
C GLY A 126 -45.74 18.89 -6.74
N THR A 127 -46.11 19.72 -5.78
CA THR A 127 -47.48 19.67 -5.22
C THR A 127 -48.09 21.06 -5.30
N SER A 128 -49.04 21.21 -6.22
CA SER A 128 -50.11 22.21 -6.17
C SER A 128 -51.43 21.45 -6.11
#